data_AF-A0A8C8SPJ8-F1
#
_entry.id   AF-A0A8C8SPJ8-F1
#
_cell.length_a   1.000
_cell.length_b   1.000
_cell.length_c   1.000
_cell.angle_alpha   90.00
_cell.angle_beta   90.00
_cell.angle_gamma   90.00
#
_symmetry.space_group_name_H-M   'P 1'
#
loop_
_entity.id
_entity.type
_entity.pdbx_description
1 polymer ?
#
loop_
_entity_poly.entity_id
_entity_poly.type
_entity_poly.pdbx_seq_one_letter_code
_entity_poly.pdbx_strand_id
1 'polypeptide(L)'
;MSLNSSTFLNQESHQKLKRNFECLKNSQQTTSSLQDNPLQNLQLASQEVLEKAQKSGRSKCPRCNSSRMFYCYSCYVPVETVPTKEIPVVKLPLKIDIIKHPNETDGKSTAVHAKLLAPEDVAIYKYPCIPEYEEKRHEIALIFPGPNSISVKDIVLHLQKDVKKNVSCGRDDDSSAEPCLKKTKIETKEEDRNLSEYKSNSWSGDTVLKKVIFIDSTWNQTNKIITDERLQGLLQIELKTRKTCFWRHQKGKPDTYLSTIEAIYYFLVEYHQEILGENYKGQYDNLLFFFSFMYRLIKTAKYSAGKK
;
A
#
# COMPACT_ATOMS: atom_id res chain seq x y z
N MET A 1 -76.75 -37.00 27.23
CA MET A 1 -75.69 -36.14 27.82
C MET A 1 -74.62 -35.92 26.77
N SER A 2 -74.08 -34.69 26.76
CA SER A 2 -73.24 -34.01 25.77
C SER A 2 -72.20 -34.79 24.96
N LEU A 3 -72.24 -34.53 23.64
CA LEU A 3 -71.19 -33.92 22.80
C LEU A 3 -69.73 -33.99 23.31
N ASN A 4 -68.83 -34.58 22.52
CA ASN A 4 -67.96 -33.79 21.64
C ASN A 4 -67.03 -34.63 20.75
N SER A 5 -66.84 -34.09 19.56
CA SER A 5 -65.99 -34.54 18.45
C SER A 5 -64.57 -33.96 18.56
N SER A 6 -63.65 -34.54 17.76
CA SER A 6 -62.34 -34.01 17.33
C SER A 6 -61.24 -34.05 18.40
N THR A 7 -59.97 -34.40 18.14
CA THR A 7 -59.11 -34.14 16.98
C THR A 7 -57.92 -35.13 17.01
N PHE A 8 -57.75 -35.92 15.94
CA PHE A 8 -56.40 -36.35 15.50
C PHE A 8 -55.69 -35.10 14.96
N LEU A 9 -54.35 -35.06 15.05
CA LEU A 9 -53.40 -34.00 14.62
C LEU A 9 -53.04 -32.96 15.71
N ASN A 10 -52.04 -33.24 16.55
CA ASN A 10 -51.08 -32.20 17.02
C ASN A 10 -49.89 -32.68 17.91
N GLN A 11 -49.25 -33.82 17.59
CA GLN A 11 -47.98 -34.17 18.26
C GLN A 11 -46.73 -34.07 17.39
N GLU A 12 -46.86 -34.01 16.05
CA GLU A 12 -45.70 -33.81 15.16
C GLU A 12 -45.32 -32.33 14.94
N SER A 13 -46.21 -31.39 15.23
CA SER A 13 -45.98 -29.94 15.04
C SER A 13 -45.07 -29.34 16.12
N HIS A 14 -45.13 -29.83 17.37
CA HIS A 14 -44.32 -29.31 18.48
C HIS A 14 -42.86 -29.78 18.46
N GLN A 15 -42.55 -30.94 17.89
CA GLN A 15 -41.16 -31.38 17.67
C GLN A 15 -40.51 -30.67 16.47
N LYS A 16 -41.28 -30.36 15.42
CA LYS A 16 -40.79 -29.60 14.26
C LYS A 16 -40.54 -28.12 14.59
N LEU A 17 -41.36 -27.52 15.46
CA LEU A 17 -41.15 -26.16 15.97
C LEU A 17 -39.95 -26.04 16.92
N LYS A 18 -39.68 -27.03 17.79
CA LYS A 18 -38.47 -27.03 18.64
C LYS A 18 -37.19 -27.24 17.83
N ARG A 19 -37.21 -28.11 16.81
CA ARG A 19 -36.05 -28.34 15.94
C ARG A 19 -35.75 -27.15 15.02
N ASN A 20 -36.79 -26.39 14.62
CA ASN A 20 -36.62 -25.13 13.89
C ASN A 20 -36.13 -23.97 14.79
N PHE A 21 -36.44 -23.97 16.09
CA PHE A 21 -35.91 -22.97 17.03
C PHE A 21 -34.45 -23.21 17.46
N GLU A 22 -33.98 -24.46 17.47
CA GLU A 22 -32.56 -24.78 17.66
C GLU A 22 -31.73 -24.54 16.39
N CYS A 23 -32.32 -24.68 15.20
CA CYS A 23 -31.66 -24.34 13.94
C CYS A 23 -31.57 -22.82 13.69
N LEU A 24 -32.48 -22.00 14.25
CA LEU A 24 -32.42 -20.54 14.13
C LEU A 24 -31.49 -19.86 15.15
N LYS A 25 -31.15 -20.50 16.27
CA LYS A 25 -30.20 -19.93 17.26
C LYS A 25 -28.72 -20.17 16.90
N ASN A 26 -28.40 -21.17 16.09
CA ASN A 26 -27.04 -21.38 15.57
C ASN A 26 -26.72 -20.56 14.31
N SER A 27 -27.67 -19.80 13.76
CA SER A 27 -27.44 -18.87 12.64
C SER A 27 -27.21 -17.42 13.09
N GLN A 28 -27.26 -17.12 14.39
CA GLN A 28 -27.15 -15.76 14.95
C GLN A 28 -25.94 -15.54 15.87
N GLN A 29 -25.01 -16.50 15.99
CA GLN A 29 -23.73 -16.32 16.70
C GLN A 29 -22.49 -16.26 15.79
N THR A 30 -22.68 -16.22 14.47
CA THR A 30 -21.59 -16.13 13.48
C THR A 30 -21.58 -14.82 12.68
N THR A 31 -22.35 -13.82 13.10
CA THR A 31 -22.52 -12.55 12.35
C THR A 31 -22.21 -11.28 13.14
N SER A 32 -21.59 -11.37 14.33
CA SER A 32 -21.23 -10.19 15.13
C SER A 32 -19.72 -9.92 15.31
N SER A 33 -18.82 -10.61 14.59
CA SER A 33 -17.37 -10.32 14.62
C SER A 33 -16.73 -9.96 13.27
N LEU A 34 -17.54 -9.81 12.21
CA LEU A 34 -17.07 -9.51 10.85
C LEU A 34 -17.14 -8.02 10.48
N GLN A 35 -17.65 -7.16 11.35
CA GLN A 35 -17.58 -5.72 11.14
C GLN A 35 -16.18 -5.24 11.53
N ASP A 36 -15.52 -4.55 10.60
CA ASP A 36 -14.16 -4.01 10.65
C ASP A 36 -13.02 -4.97 10.26
N ASN A 37 -13.13 -5.64 9.10
CA ASN A 37 -11.92 -5.98 8.35
C ASN A 37 -11.61 -4.87 7.31
N PRO A 38 -10.65 -3.97 7.59
CA PRO A 38 -10.32 -2.85 6.70
C PRO A 38 -9.81 -3.28 5.31
N LEU A 39 -9.46 -4.56 5.14
CA LEU A 39 -8.97 -5.13 3.88
C LEU A 39 -10.03 -5.95 3.12
N GLN A 40 -11.30 -5.95 3.57
CA GLN A 40 -12.33 -6.84 3.01
C GLN A 40 -12.80 -6.45 1.60
N ASN A 41 -12.71 -5.17 1.24
CA ASN A 41 -13.21 -4.66 -0.04
C ASN A 41 -12.17 -4.74 -1.18
N LEU A 42 -11.04 -5.42 -0.96
CA LEU A 42 -9.99 -5.59 -1.95
C LEU A 42 -10.30 -6.75 -2.90
N GLN A 43 -10.07 -6.55 -4.20
CA GLN A 43 -10.15 -7.56 -5.25
C GLN A 43 -8.87 -8.40 -5.30
N LEU A 44 -8.72 -9.27 -4.30
CA LEU A 44 -7.56 -10.15 -4.18
C LEU A 44 -7.75 -11.47 -4.93
N ALA A 45 -6.67 -11.99 -5.50
CA ALA A 45 -6.60 -13.36 -5.99
C ALA A 45 -6.76 -14.37 -4.83
N SER A 46 -7.16 -15.61 -5.17
CA SER A 46 -7.28 -16.70 -4.18
C SER A 46 -5.95 -16.94 -3.44
N GLN A 47 -6.03 -17.03 -2.11
CA GLN A 47 -4.88 -17.26 -1.24
C GLN A 47 -4.70 -18.74 -0.86
N GLU A 48 -5.40 -19.67 -1.53
CA GLU A 48 -5.36 -21.10 -1.26
C GLU A 48 -3.93 -21.68 -1.26
N VAL A 49 -3.05 -21.20 -2.15
CA VAL A 49 -1.64 -21.60 -2.18
C VAL A 49 -0.93 -21.30 -0.85
N LEU A 50 -1.23 -20.17 -0.22
CA LEU A 50 -0.69 -19.79 1.07
C LEU A 50 -1.31 -20.62 2.21
N GLU A 51 -2.58 -20.97 2.11
CA GLU A 51 -3.26 -21.83 3.08
C GLU A 51 -2.69 -23.26 3.07
N LYS A 52 -2.44 -23.81 1.88
CA LYS A 52 -1.78 -25.11 1.68
C LYS A 52 -0.35 -25.08 2.23
N ALA A 53 0.41 -24.02 1.92
CA ALA A 53 1.76 -23.84 2.43
C ALA A 53 1.78 -23.71 3.96
N GLN A 54 0.85 -22.97 4.56
CA GLN A 54 0.73 -22.83 6.01
C GLN A 54 0.50 -24.19 6.69
N LYS A 55 -0.38 -25.03 6.13
CA LYS A 55 -0.65 -26.39 6.64
C LYS A 55 0.56 -27.33 6.49
N SER A 56 1.32 -27.17 5.39
CA SER A 56 2.51 -27.98 5.10
C SER A 56 3.73 -27.55 5.92
N GLY A 57 3.71 -26.34 6.50
CA GLY A 57 4.78 -25.80 7.31
C GLY A 57 5.90 -25.14 6.49
N ARG A 58 7.06 -24.97 7.13
CA ARG A 58 8.18 -24.26 6.51
C ARG A 58 8.83 -25.11 5.41
N SER A 59 9.21 -24.46 4.32
CA SER A 59 9.93 -25.06 3.20
C SER A 59 11.23 -24.29 2.89
N LYS A 60 12.04 -24.84 1.99
CA LYS A 60 13.33 -24.29 1.60
C LYS A 60 13.17 -23.21 0.53
N CYS A 61 14.01 -22.19 0.61
CA CYS A 61 14.19 -21.25 -0.48
C CYS A 61 15.02 -21.92 -1.59
N PRO A 62 14.56 -21.89 -2.86
CA PRO A 62 15.28 -22.52 -3.97
C PRO A 62 16.62 -21.85 -4.32
N ARG A 63 16.90 -20.65 -3.78
CA ARG A 63 18.14 -19.90 -4.02
C ARG A 63 19.17 -20.07 -2.91
N CYS A 64 18.76 -19.92 -1.65
CA CYS A 64 19.69 -19.92 -0.51
C CYS A 64 19.46 -21.06 0.49
N ASN A 65 18.54 -21.98 0.22
CA ASN A 65 18.19 -23.13 1.07
C ASN A 65 17.79 -22.78 2.52
N SER A 66 17.47 -21.51 2.77
CA SER A 66 16.97 -21.06 4.07
C SER A 66 15.53 -21.54 4.28
N SER A 67 15.22 -22.02 5.49
CA SER A 67 13.86 -22.42 5.86
C SER A 67 12.97 -21.19 6.10
N ARG A 68 11.84 -21.10 5.37
CA ARG A 68 10.88 -19.99 5.40
C ARG A 68 9.46 -20.54 5.25
N MET A 69 8.45 -19.74 5.59
CA MET A 69 7.04 -20.20 5.50
C MET A 69 6.48 -20.07 4.08
N PHE A 70 6.54 -18.89 3.48
CA PHE A 70 5.91 -18.64 2.16
C PHE A 70 6.89 -18.11 1.11
N TYR A 71 7.85 -17.29 1.55
CA TYR A 71 8.82 -16.67 0.67
C TYR A 71 10.11 -16.34 1.42
N CYS A 72 11.20 -16.22 0.67
CA CYS A 72 12.48 -15.79 1.17
C CYS A 72 12.59 -14.27 1.17
N TYR A 73 12.72 -13.69 2.36
CA TYR A 73 12.87 -12.25 2.55
C TYR A 73 14.23 -11.67 2.10
N SER A 74 15.22 -12.52 1.80
CA SER A 74 16.55 -12.08 1.31
C SER A 74 16.71 -12.31 -0.19
N CYS A 75 16.18 -13.42 -0.72
CA CYS A 75 16.30 -13.75 -2.14
C CYS A 75 15.13 -13.24 -2.98
N TYR A 76 14.08 -12.72 -2.33
CA TYR A 76 12.86 -12.19 -2.95
C TYR A 76 12.17 -13.19 -3.90
N VAL A 77 12.06 -14.45 -3.46
CA VAL A 77 11.38 -15.53 -4.20
C VAL A 77 10.49 -16.35 -3.27
N PRO A 78 9.40 -16.95 -3.78
CA PRO A 78 8.64 -17.95 -3.03
C PRO A 78 9.50 -19.15 -2.61
N VAL A 79 9.07 -19.86 -1.57
CA VAL A 79 9.68 -21.16 -1.19
C VAL A 79 9.20 -22.27 -2.14
N GLU A 80 9.88 -23.41 -2.12
CA GLU A 80 9.59 -24.54 -3.02
C GLU A 80 8.14 -25.03 -2.97
N THR A 81 7.48 -24.94 -1.81
CA THR A 81 6.06 -25.35 -1.65
C THR A 81 5.05 -24.29 -2.11
N VAL A 82 5.50 -23.14 -2.60
CA VAL A 82 4.65 -22.05 -3.09
C VAL A 82 5.00 -21.79 -4.55
N PRO A 83 4.28 -22.42 -5.51
CA PRO A 83 4.56 -22.24 -6.93
C PRO A 83 4.38 -20.79 -7.38
N THR A 84 5.37 -20.24 -8.08
CA THR A 84 5.33 -18.86 -8.58
C THR A 84 4.14 -18.57 -9.49
N LYS A 85 3.65 -19.58 -10.22
CA LYS A 85 2.49 -19.48 -11.12
C LYS A 85 1.16 -19.24 -10.39
N GLU A 86 1.07 -19.58 -9.11
CA GLU A 86 -0.12 -19.38 -8.27
C GLU A 86 -0.08 -18.03 -7.53
N ILE A 87 1.02 -17.28 -7.63
CA ILE A 87 1.14 -15.94 -7.06
C ILE A 87 0.71 -14.91 -8.11
N PRO A 88 -0.20 -13.98 -7.78
CA PRO A 88 -0.62 -12.95 -8.72
C PRO A 88 0.56 -12.03 -9.08
N VAL A 89 0.62 -11.60 -10.33
CA VAL A 89 1.58 -10.60 -10.80
C VAL A 89 0.85 -9.31 -11.08
N VAL A 90 1.33 -8.22 -10.48
CA VAL A 90 0.81 -6.87 -10.62
C VAL A 90 1.73 -6.09 -11.55
N LYS A 91 1.15 -5.42 -12.55
CA LYS A 91 1.87 -4.46 -13.40
C LYS A 91 1.66 -3.06 -12.86
N LEU A 92 2.75 -2.31 -12.70
CA LEU A 92 2.72 -0.97 -12.14
C LEU A 92 2.78 0.09 -13.23
N PRO A 93 2.16 1.27 -13.03
CA PRO A 93 2.18 2.36 -14.00
C PRO A 93 3.54 3.06 -14.08
N LEU A 94 4.46 2.76 -13.15
CA LEU A 94 5.79 3.36 -13.02
C LEU A 94 6.72 2.41 -12.25
N LYS A 95 8.03 2.66 -12.33
CA LYS A 95 9.03 1.87 -11.61
C LYS A 95 9.12 2.28 -10.14
N ILE A 96 9.41 1.33 -9.26
CA ILE A 96 9.56 1.55 -7.83
C ILE A 96 10.94 1.12 -7.38
N ASP A 97 11.70 2.03 -6.79
CA ASP A 97 12.90 1.69 -6.05
C ASP A 97 12.60 1.73 -4.55
N ILE A 98 12.94 0.66 -3.83
CA ILE A 98 12.83 0.61 -2.38
C ILE A 98 14.22 0.60 -1.78
N ILE A 99 14.53 1.62 -0.99
CA ILE A 99 15.81 1.74 -0.28
C ILE A 99 15.64 1.17 1.12
N LYS A 100 16.18 -0.03 1.31
CA LYS A 100 16.11 -0.78 2.55
C LYS A 100 17.27 -0.44 3.49
N HIS A 101 16.94 -0.07 4.72
CA HIS A 101 17.93 0.16 5.76
C HIS A 101 18.62 -1.17 6.16
N PRO A 102 19.96 -1.21 6.34
CA PRO A 102 20.68 -2.45 6.61
C PRO A 102 20.31 -3.13 7.93
N ASN A 103 19.81 -2.35 8.90
CA ASN A 103 19.36 -2.84 10.21
C ASN A 103 17.85 -3.12 10.25
N GLU A 104 17.12 -2.94 9.14
CA GLU A 104 15.71 -3.32 9.09
C GLU A 104 15.60 -4.85 9.11
N THR A 105 14.75 -5.38 9.99
CA THR A 105 14.64 -6.84 10.13
C THR A 105 13.89 -7.42 8.93
N ASP A 106 14.57 -8.23 8.12
CA ASP A 106 13.98 -8.80 6.89
C ASP A 106 12.63 -9.51 7.12
N GLY A 107 12.46 -10.23 8.24
CA GLY A 107 11.20 -10.92 8.57
C GLY A 107 10.05 -10.00 9.03
N LYS A 108 10.31 -8.70 9.20
CA LYS A 108 9.32 -7.67 9.56
C LYS A 108 8.96 -6.75 8.40
N SER A 109 9.91 -6.54 7.48
CA SER A 109 9.72 -5.68 6.30
C SER A 109 8.63 -6.22 5.37
N THR A 110 7.78 -5.31 4.90
CA THR A 110 6.76 -5.60 3.89
C THR A 110 7.21 -5.21 2.48
N ALA A 111 8.39 -4.60 2.31
CA ALA A 111 8.97 -4.27 1.00
C ALA A 111 9.09 -5.49 0.07
N VAL A 112 9.40 -6.66 0.64
CA VAL A 112 9.48 -7.92 -0.12
C VAL A 112 8.17 -8.28 -0.82
N HIS A 113 7.01 -7.87 -0.29
CA HIS A 113 5.72 -8.12 -0.94
C HIS A 113 5.68 -7.46 -2.32
N ALA A 114 6.10 -6.20 -2.40
CA ALA A 114 6.15 -5.47 -3.67
C ALA A 114 7.05 -6.17 -4.69
N LYS A 115 8.24 -6.63 -4.28
CA LYS A 115 9.16 -7.34 -5.20
C LYS A 115 8.63 -8.70 -5.66
N LEU A 116 7.92 -9.43 -4.80
CA LEU A 116 7.32 -10.72 -5.16
C LEU A 116 6.15 -10.56 -6.14
N LEU A 117 5.37 -9.50 -5.98
CA LEU A 117 4.11 -9.28 -6.72
C LEU A 117 4.32 -8.45 -7.99
N ALA A 118 5.32 -7.59 -8.04
CA ALA A 118 5.66 -6.78 -9.22
C ALA A 118 7.17 -6.87 -9.53
N PRO A 119 7.69 -8.07 -9.88
CA PRO A 119 9.13 -8.32 -9.99
C PRO A 119 9.84 -7.48 -11.06
N GLU A 120 9.14 -7.12 -12.14
CA GLU A 120 9.69 -6.33 -13.25
C GLU A 120 9.70 -4.83 -12.97
N ASP A 121 8.86 -4.37 -12.04
CA ASP A 121 8.63 -2.94 -11.80
C ASP A 121 9.25 -2.46 -10.49
N VAL A 122 9.55 -3.37 -9.57
CA VAL A 122 10.10 -3.07 -8.25
C VAL A 122 11.55 -3.51 -8.14
N ALA A 123 12.43 -2.65 -7.66
CA ALA A 123 13.79 -2.97 -7.25
C ALA A 123 13.98 -2.68 -5.76
N ILE A 124 14.73 -3.53 -5.05
CA ILE A 124 15.08 -3.32 -3.64
C ILE A 124 16.59 -3.17 -3.55
N TYR A 125 17.03 -2.06 -2.97
CA TYR A 125 18.43 -1.73 -2.74
C TYR A 125 18.73 -1.69 -1.25
N LYS A 126 19.82 -2.33 -0.82
CA LYS A 126 20.25 -2.27 0.57
C LYS A 126 21.21 -1.09 0.73
N TYR A 127 20.84 -0.13 1.57
CA TYR A 127 21.69 1.04 1.87
C TYR A 127 23.04 0.59 2.48
N PRO A 128 24.19 1.17 2.06
CA PRO A 128 24.36 2.37 1.23
C PRO A 128 24.38 2.15 -0.29
N CYS A 129 24.18 0.92 -0.77
CA CYS A 129 24.27 0.56 -2.18
C CYS A 129 22.96 0.88 -2.95
N ILE A 130 22.65 2.16 -3.13
CA ILE A 130 21.50 2.65 -3.91
C ILE A 130 21.95 3.25 -5.26
N PRO A 131 21.07 3.34 -6.27
CA PRO A 131 21.39 3.93 -7.58
C PRO A 131 21.72 5.43 -7.51
N GLU A 132 22.42 5.90 -8.53
CA GLU A 132 22.49 7.33 -8.86
C GLU A 132 21.22 7.78 -9.59
N TYR A 133 20.72 8.96 -9.22
CA TYR A 133 19.47 9.50 -9.76
C TYR A 133 19.61 10.82 -10.52
N GLU A 134 20.79 11.44 -10.50
CA GLU A 134 21.05 12.82 -10.99
C GLU A 134 20.46 13.10 -12.38
N GLU A 135 20.80 12.28 -13.38
CA GLU A 135 20.41 12.49 -14.78
C GLU A 135 18.89 12.43 -15.01
N LYS A 136 18.16 11.76 -14.11
CA LYS A 136 16.72 11.49 -14.23
C LYS A 136 15.92 12.09 -13.09
N ARG A 137 16.49 13.04 -12.34
CA ARG A 137 15.82 13.66 -11.18
C ARG A 137 14.43 14.23 -11.51
N HIS A 138 14.27 14.81 -12.69
CA HIS A 138 13.01 15.42 -13.14
C HIS A 138 11.87 14.42 -13.38
N GLU A 139 12.17 13.12 -13.51
CA GLU A 139 11.18 12.04 -13.70
C GLU A 139 11.06 11.10 -12.48
N ILE A 140 11.72 11.46 -11.37
CA ILE A 140 11.81 10.68 -10.14
C ILE A 140 11.28 11.45 -8.95
N ALA A 141 10.49 10.79 -8.11
CA ALA A 141 10.00 11.36 -6.87
C ALA A 141 10.27 10.41 -5.69
N LEU A 142 10.34 10.98 -4.50
CA LEU A 142 10.54 10.29 -3.24
C LEU A 142 9.26 10.39 -2.40
N ILE A 143 8.73 9.25 -1.95
CA ILE A 143 7.63 9.25 -0.97
C ILE A 143 8.22 9.47 0.41
N PHE A 144 8.11 10.70 0.90
CA PHE A 144 8.56 11.09 2.22
C PHE A 144 7.87 12.39 2.68
N PRO A 145 7.35 12.46 3.92
CA PRO A 145 6.77 13.69 4.45
C PRO A 145 7.88 14.70 4.79
N GLY A 146 7.71 15.96 4.39
CA GLY A 146 8.71 17.01 4.62
C GLY A 146 8.13 18.42 4.53
N PRO A 147 8.87 19.45 4.95
CA PRO A 147 8.37 20.84 4.90
C PRO A 147 8.08 21.32 3.47
N ASN A 148 8.70 20.70 2.46
CA ASN A 148 8.54 21.03 1.04
C ASN A 148 7.84 19.90 0.25
N SER A 149 7.28 18.89 0.92
CA SER A 149 6.57 17.82 0.22
C SER A 149 5.24 18.32 -0.34
N ILE A 150 4.86 17.76 -1.50
CA ILE A 150 3.59 18.06 -2.15
C ILE A 150 2.63 16.88 -2.03
N SER A 151 1.34 17.12 -2.29
CA SER A 151 0.37 16.03 -2.40
C SER A 151 0.50 15.31 -3.74
N VAL A 152 -0.03 14.09 -3.84
CA VAL A 152 -0.08 13.35 -5.11
C VAL A 152 -0.81 14.14 -6.21
N LYS A 153 -1.85 14.92 -5.88
CA LYS A 153 -2.62 15.70 -6.86
C LYS A 153 -1.80 16.79 -7.54
N ASP A 154 -0.78 17.30 -6.83
CA ASP A 154 0.01 18.44 -7.27
C ASP A 154 1.22 18.04 -8.14
N ILE A 155 1.44 16.73 -8.36
CA ILE A 155 2.57 16.23 -9.17
C ILE A 155 2.58 16.87 -10.56
N VAL A 156 1.43 16.89 -11.25
CA VAL A 156 1.32 17.45 -12.61
C VAL A 156 1.69 18.94 -12.62
N LEU A 157 1.20 19.70 -11.63
CA LEU A 157 1.48 21.13 -11.51
C LEU A 157 2.96 21.40 -11.24
N HIS A 158 3.62 20.52 -10.48
CA HIS A 158 5.05 20.64 -10.19
C HIS A 158 5.89 20.36 -11.43
N LEU A 159 5.65 19.23 -12.11
CA LEU A 159 6.39 18.83 -13.31
C LEU A 159 6.28 19.88 -14.43
N GLN A 160 5.13 20.55 -14.57
CA GLN A 160 4.95 21.63 -15.55
C GLN A 160 5.73 22.91 -15.21
N LYS A 161 5.95 23.21 -13.92
CA LYS A 161 6.73 24.39 -13.51
C LYS A 161 8.21 24.23 -13.85
N ASP A 162 8.74 23.02 -13.69
CA ASP A 162 10.15 22.73 -13.99
C ASP A 162 10.41 22.82 -15.50
N VAL A 163 9.49 22.34 -16.34
CA VAL A 163 9.57 22.51 -17.80
C VAL A 163 9.58 24.00 -18.17
N LYS A 164 8.68 24.81 -17.60
CA LYS A 164 8.62 26.25 -17.89
C LYS A 164 9.86 27.01 -17.44
N LYS A 165 10.44 26.64 -16.28
CA LYS A 165 11.68 27.22 -15.78
C LYS A 165 12.84 26.94 -16.74
N ASN A 166 12.98 25.70 -17.21
CA ASN A 166 14.01 25.31 -18.16
C ASN A 166 13.85 25.98 -19.55
N VAL A 167 12.62 26.27 -19.98
CA VAL A 167 12.35 26.99 -21.23
C VAL A 167 12.58 28.51 -21.11
N SER A 168 12.37 29.10 -19.93
CA SER A 168 12.61 30.53 -19.70
C SER A 168 14.09 30.93 -19.56
N CYS A 169 14.99 29.96 -19.38
CA CYS A 169 16.43 30.20 -19.21
C CYS A 169 17.24 30.15 -20.53
N GLY A 170 16.58 30.29 -21.68
CA GLY A 170 17.19 30.29 -23.01
C GLY A 170 17.50 31.67 -23.61
N ARG A 171 17.58 32.73 -22.80
CA ARG A 171 18.13 34.02 -23.23
C ARG A 171 19.06 34.54 -22.16
N ASP A 172 20.32 34.67 -22.53
CA ASP A 172 21.34 35.38 -21.79
C ASP A 172 20.83 36.79 -21.45
N ASP A 173 20.70 37.10 -20.17
CA ASP A 173 21.01 38.44 -19.70
C ASP A 173 21.62 38.37 -18.30
N ASP A 174 22.78 39.01 -18.23
CA ASP A 174 23.73 39.05 -17.14
C ASP A 174 23.23 40.03 -16.08
N SER A 175 22.94 39.55 -14.86
CA SER A 175 22.98 40.40 -13.66
C SER A 175 22.89 39.58 -12.39
N SER A 176 24.00 39.57 -11.67
CA SER A 176 24.15 39.24 -10.25
C SER A 176 23.06 39.84 -9.37
N ALA A 177 22.36 39.00 -8.58
CA ALA A 177 21.79 39.39 -7.29
C ALA A 177 21.57 38.17 -6.38
N GLU A 178 22.11 38.28 -5.17
CA GLU A 178 22.02 37.33 -4.06
C GLU A 178 20.57 37.08 -3.55
N PRO A 179 20.32 35.99 -2.80
CA PRO A 179 18.97 35.59 -2.40
C PRO A 179 18.47 36.39 -1.20
N CYS A 180 17.32 37.05 -1.33
CA CYS A 180 16.70 37.79 -0.23
C CYS A 180 15.73 36.90 0.58
N LEU A 181 15.99 36.84 1.90
CA LEU A 181 15.17 36.20 2.93
C LEU A 181 14.04 37.13 3.44
N LYS A 182 12.90 36.51 3.77
CA LYS A 182 11.79 36.93 4.67
C LYS A 182 10.79 38.03 4.22
N LYS A 183 9.50 37.66 4.19
CA LYS A 183 8.36 38.14 5.04
C LYS A 183 7.04 37.46 4.60
N THR A 184 6.37 36.68 5.44
CA THR A 184 5.34 36.99 6.47
C THR A 184 3.89 37.14 5.93
N LYS A 185 3.08 36.13 6.25
CA LYS A 185 1.63 36.06 6.59
C LYS A 185 0.71 37.25 6.22
N ILE A 186 -0.27 37.02 5.32
CA ILE A 186 -1.61 37.65 5.35
C ILE A 186 -2.66 36.60 4.98
N GLU A 187 -3.73 36.54 5.78
CA GLU A 187 -4.87 35.63 5.69
C GLU A 187 -5.98 36.17 4.74
N THR A 188 -6.65 35.20 4.09
CA THR A 188 -8.02 35.16 3.52
C THR A 188 -8.44 36.13 2.40
N LYS A 189 -8.83 35.56 1.24
CA LYS A 189 -10.23 35.53 0.77
C LYS A 189 -10.41 34.53 -0.38
N GLU A 190 -11.50 33.78 -0.26
CA GLU A 190 -12.04 32.84 -1.25
C GLU A 190 -12.46 33.59 -2.50
N GLU A 191 -11.98 33.16 -3.66
CA GLU A 191 -12.65 33.42 -4.94
C GLU A 191 -12.60 32.16 -5.80
N ASP A 192 -13.80 31.62 -5.98
CA ASP A 192 -14.20 30.50 -6.80
C ASP A 192 -13.80 30.73 -8.27
N ARG A 193 -12.90 29.91 -8.80
CA ARG A 193 -12.58 29.89 -10.24
C ARG A 193 -12.73 28.47 -10.77
N ASN A 194 -13.85 28.29 -11.47
CA ASN A 194 -14.26 27.13 -12.26
C ASN A 194 -13.07 26.37 -12.89
N LEU A 195 -12.84 25.17 -12.37
CA LEU A 195 -11.92 24.16 -12.91
C LEU A 195 -12.70 23.23 -13.84
N SER A 196 -13.07 23.72 -15.02
CA SER A 196 -13.80 22.91 -16.00
C SER A 196 -13.48 23.29 -17.43
N GLU A 197 -12.20 23.34 -17.81
CA GLU A 197 -11.80 23.28 -19.22
C GLU A 197 -10.28 23.11 -19.39
N TYR A 198 -9.73 21.96 -19.03
CA TYR A 198 -8.40 21.53 -19.50
C TYR A 198 -8.40 20.01 -19.70
N LYS A 199 -9.17 19.56 -20.69
CA LYS A 199 -8.92 18.28 -21.35
C LYS A 199 -8.75 18.55 -22.84
N SER A 200 -7.77 17.84 -23.41
CA SER A 200 -7.38 17.83 -24.82
C SER A 200 -6.28 18.83 -25.17
N ASN A 201 -5.05 18.52 -24.77
CA ASN A 201 -3.92 18.64 -25.69
C ASN A 201 -3.01 17.42 -25.49
N SER A 202 -2.64 16.81 -26.62
CA SER A 202 -1.76 15.65 -26.73
C SER A 202 -0.62 15.70 -25.71
N TRP A 203 -0.64 14.78 -24.76
CA TRP A 203 0.34 14.69 -23.67
C TRP A 203 1.65 14.16 -24.27
N SER A 204 2.57 15.05 -24.62
CA SER A 204 3.95 14.69 -24.95
C SER A 204 4.56 14.00 -23.72
N GLY A 205 5.15 12.80 -23.92
CA GLY A 205 5.57 11.85 -22.88
C GLY A 205 6.62 12.30 -21.86
N ASP A 206 6.92 13.59 -21.78
CA ASP A 206 7.94 14.21 -20.91
C ASP A 206 7.41 14.71 -19.56
N THR A 207 6.11 14.54 -19.26
CA THR A 207 5.48 15.14 -18.07
C THR A 207 4.83 14.12 -17.13
N VAL A 208 5.25 12.86 -17.23
CA VAL A 208 4.76 11.76 -16.37
C VAL A 208 5.92 11.20 -15.55
N LEU A 209 5.69 11.05 -14.25
CA LEU A 209 6.64 10.41 -13.34
C LEU A 209 6.96 8.98 -13.80
N LYS A 210 8.23 8.68 -14.09
CA LYS A 210 8.65 7.34 -14.54
C LYS A 210 9.03 6.42 -13.40
N LYS A 211 9.46 6.99 -12.27
CA LYS A 211 9.89 6.22 -11.11
C LYS A 211 9.57 6.93 -9.80
N VAL A 212 9.28 6.14 -8.78
CA VAL A 212 9.13 6.59 -7.40
C VAL A 212 10.04 5.81 -6.47
N ILE A 213 10.51 6.46 -5.41
CA ILE A 213 11.38 5.90 -4.39
C ILE A 213 10.63 5.80 -3.07
N PHE A 214 10.80 4.68 -2.37
CA PHE A 214 10.34 4.48 -0.99
C PHE A 214 11.51 4.10 -0.09
N ILE A 215 11.43 4.45 1.20
CA ILE A 215 12.41 4.04 2.22
C ILE A 215 11.79 2.92 3.08
N ASP A 216 12.44 1.76 3.15
CA ASP A 216 12.08 0.64 4.02
C ASP A 216 12.98 0.63 5.27
N SER A 217 12.50 1.29 6.33
CA SER A 217 13.17 1.35 7.62
C SER A 217 12.18 1.58 8.75
N THR A 218 12.62 1.37 9.99
CA THR A 218 11.95 2.01 11.12
C THR A 218 12.05 3.54 11.03
N TRP A 219 11.07 4.26 11.58
CA TRP A 219 11.06 5.73 11.58
C TRP A 219 12.28 6.35 12.27
N ASN A 220 12.81 5.71 13.30
CA ASN A 220 14.00 6.19 13.99
C ASN A 220 15.29 6.03 13.15
N GLN A 221 15.29 5.11 12.18
CA GLN A 221 16.45 4.84 11.32
C GLN A 221 16.40 5.58 9.98
N THR A 222 15.23 6.12 9.59
CA THR A 222 14.99 6.71 8.27
C THR A 222 15.91 7.90 7.98
N ASN A 223 16.28 8.65 9.03
CA ASN A 223 17.14 9.82 8.94
C ASN A 223 18.47 9.55 8.24
N LYS A 224 19.05 8.35 8.39
CA LYS A 224 20.31 8.00 7.74
C LYS A 224 20.19 7.90 6.21
N ILE A 225 19.03 7.49 5.72
CA ILE A 225 18.78 7.31 4.29
C ILE A 225 18.30 8.61 3.67
N ILE A 226 17.32 9.28 4.29
CA ILE A 226 16.74 10.51 3.75
C ILE A 226 17.76 11.65 3.61
N THR A 227 18.87 11.65 4.37
CA THR A 227 19.94 12.65 4.25
C THR A 227 21.01 12.30 3.21
N ASP A 228 20.89 11.17 2.51
CA ASP A 228 21.83 10.79 1.45
C ASP A 228 21.74 11.79 0.28
N GLU A 229 22.90 12.17 -0.27
CA GLU A 229 23.03 13.17 -1.33
C GLU A 229 22.26 12.79 -2.60
N ARG A 230 22.15 11.50 -2.89
CA ARG A 230 21.45 10.97 -4.07
C ARG A 230 19.94 11.16 -3.98
N LEU A 231 19.41 11.31 -2.77
CA LEU A 231 18.01 11.59 -2.50
C LEU A 231 17.72 13.08 -2.31
N GLN A 232 18.75 13.90 -2.07
CA GLN A 232 18.56 15.34 -1.96
C GLN A 232 18.13 15.92 -3.30
N GLY A 233 17.24 16.93 -3.26
CA GLY A 233 16.74 17.61 -4.44
C GLY A 233 15.66 16.84 -5.22
N LEU A 234 15.36 15.59 -4.88
CA LEU A 234 14.22 14.88 -5.45
C LEU A 234 12.90 15.52 -5.00
N LEU A 235 11.90 15.50 -5.90
CA LEU A 235 10.53 15.86 -5.56
C LEU A 235 10.03 14.97 -4.43
N GLN A 236 9.65 15.57 -3.31
CA GLN A 236 9.06 14.84 -2.18
C GLN A 236 7.54 14.85 -2.27
N ILE A 237 6.95 13.67 -2.11
CA ILE A 237 5.50 13.48 -2.12
C ILE A 237 5.08 12.94 -0.75
N GLU A 238 4.13 13.61 -0.14
CA GLU A 238 3.49 13.17 1.09
C GLU A 238 2.13 12.52 0.79
N LEU A 239 1.92 11.35 1.39
CA LEU A 239 0.66 10.63 1.30
C LEU A 239 -0.34 11.18 2.30
N LYS A 240 -1.63 11.09 1.96
CA LYS A 240 -2.69 11.40 2.92
C LYS A 240 -2.58 10.50 4.14
N THR A 241 -2.86 11.07 5.31
CA THR A 241 -2.92 10.34 6.58
C THR A 241 -3.95 9.21 6.49
N ARG A 242 -3.51 7.99 6.78
CA ARG A 242 -4.34 6.77 6.73
C ARG A 242 -4.02 5.89 7.90
N LYS A 243 -5.04 5.23 8.46
CA LYS A 243 -4.86 4.23 9.51
C LYS A 243 -4.24 2.96 8.93
N THR A 244 -3.14 2.51 9.49
CA THR A 244 -2.45 1.29 9.09
C THR A 244 -3.18 0.04 9.61
N CYS A 245 -3.10 -1.04 8.82
CA CYS A 245 -3.46 -2.38 9.22
C CYS A 245 -2.24 -3.20 9.67
N PHE A 246 -1.06 -2.58 9.74
CA PHE A 246 0.18 -3.28 10.02
C PHE A 246 0.23 -3.79 11.46
N TRP A 247 0.37 -5.11 11.62
CA TRP A 247 0.23 -5.77 12.92
C TRP A 247 1.45 -5.64 13.86
N ARG A 248 2.58 -5.10 13.38
CA ARG A 248 3.81 -4.90 14.18
C ARG A 248 4.03 -3.43 14.54
N HIS A 249 3.01 -2.81 15.14
CA HIS A 249 3.07 -1.41 15.59
C HIS A 249 4.31 -1.14 16.47
N GLN A 250 4.91 0.02 16.27
CA GLN A 250 5.99 0.52 17.12
C GLN A 250 5.37 1.22 18.32
N LYS A 251 5.81 0.87 19.54
CA LYS A 251 5.29 1.46 20.78
C LYS A 251 5.49 2.98 20.77
N GLY A 252 4.42 3.72 21.06
CA GLY A 252 4.45 5.19 21.11
C GLY A 252 4.48 5.89 19.75
N LYS A 253 4.30 5.15 18.64
CA LYS A 253 4.09 5.74 17.30
C LYS A 253 2.60 5.71 16.96
N PRO A 254 2.11 6.68 16.16
CA PRO A 254 0.71 6.72 15.77
C PRO A 254 0.35 5.54 14.87
N ASP A 255 -0.92 5.16 14.86
CA ASP A 255 -1.49 4.15 13.96
C ASP A 255 -1.67 4.66 12.52
N THR A 256 -1.10 5.84 12.22
CA THR A 256 -1.09 6.43 10.87
C THR A 256 0.20 6.14 10.10
N TYR A 257 1.17 5.50 10.76
CA TYR A 257 2.45 5.15 10.16
C TYR A 257 2.33 3.85 9.36
N LEU A 258 2.15 4.01 8.06
CA LEU A 258 2.00 2.92 7.11
C LEU A 258 3.25 2.03 7.04
N SER A 259 3.04 0.74 6.82
CA SER A 259 4.12 -0.14 6.36
C SER A 259 4.47 0.15 4.90
N THR A 260 5.65 -0.28 4.44
CA THR A 260 6.13 0.00 3.08
C THR A 260 5.16 -0.45 1.99
N ILE A 261 4.58 -1.65 2.11
CA ILE A 261 3.62 -2.14 1.10
C ILE A 261 2.30 -1.34 1.10
N GLU A 262 1.85 -0.86 2.25
CA GLU A 262 0.66 -0.02 2.33
C GLU A 262 0.93 1.35 1.72
N ALA A 263 2.10 1.94 2.00
CA ALA A 263 2.51 3.21 1.39
C ALA A 263 2.58 3.09 -0.14
N ILE A 264 3.17 2.00 -0.66
CA ILE A 264 3.19 1.71 -2.09
C ILE A 264 1.76 1.59 -2.65
N TYR A 265 0.92 0.78 -2.00
CA TYR A 265 -0.46 0.58 -2.44
C TYR A 265 -1.24 1.89 -2.50
N TYR A 266 -1.26 2.66 -1.40
CA TYR A 266 -2.02 3.91 -1.35
C TYR A 266 -1.48 4.97 -2.30
N PHE A 267 -0.16 5.07 -2.47
CA PHE A 267 0.43 5.93 -3.49
C PHE A 267 -0.10 5.57 -4.88
N LEU A 268 -0.08 4.29 -5.26
CA LEU A 268 -0.50 3.84 -6.59
C LEU A 268 -1.99 4.07 -6.84
N VAL A 269 -2.84 3.85 -5.83
CA VAL A 269 -4.28 4.16 -5.91
C VAL A 269 -4.50 5.65 -6.16
N GLU A 270 -3.86 6.51 -5.39
CA GLU A 270 -3.97 7.97 -5.56
C GLU A 270 -3.38 8.42 -6.88
N TYR A 271 -2.23 7.88 -7.30
CA TYR A 271 -1.61 8.20 -8.57
C TYR A 271 -2.52 7.82 -9.75
N HIS A 272 -3.16 6.65 -9.71
CA HIS A 272 -4.07 6.22 -10.76
C HIS A 272 -5.31 7.11 -10.88
N GLN A 273 -5.87 7.54 -9.75
CA GLN A 273 -7.05 8.41 -9.75
C GLN A 273 -6.72 9.84 -10.16
N GLU A 274 -5.64 10.40 -9.62
CA GLU A 274 -5.35 11.83 -9.71
C GLU A 274 -4.44 12.17 -10.91
N ILE A 275 -3.56 11.26 -11.32
CA ILE A 275 -2.58 11.50 -12.40
C ILE A 275 -3.00 10.81 -13.69
N LEU A 276 -3.37 9.53 -13.63
CA LEU A 276 -3.86 8.83 -14.82
C LEU A 276 -5.31 9.24 -15.15
N GLY A 277 -6.05 9.78 -14.18
CA GLY A 277 -7.43 10.21 -14.37
C GLY A 277 -8.39 9.05 -14.65
N GLU A 278 -8.02 7.84 -14.22
CA GLU A 278 -8.76 6.60 -14.44
C GLU A 278 -9.52 6.17 -13.18
N ASN A 279 -10.64 5.47 -13.39
CA ASN A 279 -11.40 4.89 -12.30
C ASN A 279 -10.63 3.68 -11.71
N TYR A 280 -10.33 3.75 -10.41
CA TYR A 280 -9.72 2.64 -9.70
C TYR A 280 -10.71 1.46 -9.58
N LYS A 281 -10.29 0.29 -10.05
CA LYS A 281 -11.05 -0.96 -10.08
C LYS A 281 -10.31 -2.12 -9.41
N GLY A 282 -9.31 -1.84 -8.57
CA GLY A 282 -8.53 -2.87 -7.89
C GLY A 282 -7.25 -3.29 -8.63
N GLN A 283 -6.77 -2.49 -9.58
CA GLN A 283 -5.58 -2.76 -10.40
C GLN A 283 -4.36 -3.16 -9.54
N TYR A 284 -4.26 -2.62 -8.32
CA TYR A 284 -3.12 -2.84 -7.43
C TYR A 284 -3.49 -3.57 -6.14
N ASP A 285 -4.74 -4.03 -5.99
CA ASP A 285 -5.19 -4.70 -4.75
C ASP A 285 -4.33 -5.91 -4.43
N ASN A 286 -3.92 -6.65 -5.46
CA ASN A 286 -3.02 -7.80 -5.32
C ASN A 286 -1.64 -7.46 -4.76
N LEU A 287 -1.20 -6.20 -4.69
CA LEU A 287 0.01 -5.81 -3.93
C LEU A 287 -0.13 -6.16 -2.44
N LEU A 288 -1.36 -6.20 -1.94
CA LEU A 288 -1.69 -6.58 -0.57
C LEU A 288 -1.96 -8.08 -0.43
N PHE A 289 -1.69 -8.91 -1.45
CA PHE A 289 -1.94 -10.36 -1.42
C PHE A 289 -1.26 -11.06 -0.24
N PHE A 290 0.05 -10.88 -0.03
CA PHE A 290 0.72 -11.45 1.14
C PHE A 290 0.35 -10.73 2.43
N PHE A 291 0.15 -9.40 2.36
CA PHE A 291 -0.14 -8.57 3.51
C PHE A 291 -1.48 -8.94 4.17
N SER A 292 -2.55 -9.07 3.39
CA SER A 292 -3.89 -9.39 3.88
C SER A 292 -3.96 -10.81 4.45
N PHE A 293 -3.23 -11.77 3.84
CA PHE A 293 -3.10 -13.13 4.38
C PHE A 293 -2.47 -13.11 5.77
N MET A 294 -1.33 -12.43 5.91
CA MET A 294 -0.60 -12.31 7.18
C MET A 294 -1.42 -11.56 8.23
N TYR A 295 -2.11 -10.49 7.83
CA TYR A 295 -3.02 -9.75 8.69
C TYR A 295 -4.10 -10.67 9.26
N ARG A 296 -4.75 -11.47 8.40
CA ARG A 296 -5.76 -12.45 8.82
C ARG A 296 -5.20 -13.46 9.80
N LEU A 297 -4.05 -14.07 9.52
CA LEU A 297 -3.41 -15.04 10.41
C LEU A 297 -3.14 -14.47 11.81
N ILE A 298 -2.66 -13.23 11.87
CA ILE A 298 -2.27 -12.61 13.13
C ILE A 298 -3.49 -12.11 13.90
N LYS A 299 -4.51 -11.62 13.20
CA LYS A 299 -5.81 -11.29 13.80
C LYS A 299 -6.43 -12.54 14.43
N THR A 300 -6.48 -13.66 13.71
CA THR A 300 -6.95 -14.95 14.24
C THR A 300 -6.15 -15.40 15.45
N ALA A 301 -4.82 -15.35 15.39
CA ALA A 301 -3.96 -15.74 16.51
C ALA A 301 -4.17 -14.85 17.76
N LYS A 302 -4.37 -13.54 17.59
CA LYS A 302 -4.69 -12.62 18.69
C LYS A 302 -6.04 -12.93 19.32
N TYR A 303 -7.07 -13.18 18.51
CA TYR A 303 -8.38 -13.59 19.01
C TYR A 303 -8.31 -14.89 19.80
N SER A 304 -7.62 -15.91 19.28
CA SER A 304 -7.41 -17.18 20.00
C SER A 304 -6.63 -17.00 21.31
N ALA A 305 -5.76 -15.99 21.40
CA ALA A 305 -5.00 -15.66 22.60
C ALA A 305 -5.74 -14.70 23.56
N GLY A 306 -7.01 -14.37 23.30
CA GLY A 306 -7.80 -13.45 24.13
C GLY A 306 -7.36 -11.98 24.09
N LYS A 307 -6.49 -11.60 23.14
CA LYS A 307 -6.04 -10.21 22.96
C LYS A 307 -6.91 -9.55 21.89
N LYS A 308 -7.78 -8.62 22.30
CA LYS A 308 -8.51 -7.72 21.38
C LYS A 308 -7.57 -6.69 20.78
#